data_AF-A0A8I0GWR9-F1
#
_entry.id   AF-A0A8I0GWR9-F1
#
_cell.length_a   1.000
_cell.length_b   1.000
_cell.length_c   1.000
_cell.angle_alpha   90.00
_cell.angle_beta   90.00
_cell.angle_gamma   90.00
#
_symmetry.space_group_name_H-M   'P 1'
#
loop_
_entity.id
_entity.type
_entity.pdbx_description
1 polymer ?
#
loop_
_entity_poly.entity_id
_entity_poly.type
_entity_poly.pdbx_seq_one_letter_code
_entity_poly.pdbx_strand_id
1 'polypeptide(L)'
;MGHVDNEAAADAIFEGGPILTMAGDQPAYAEALAVKDGRIVFVGTKAGAMKHKGPATRSVDLSGKTLMPGFIDGHAHLLQFGSQAVGATLPALISWTSSTASATGTTTAWAV
;
A
#
# COMPACT_ATOMS: atom_id res chain seq x y z
N MET A 1 -20.01 1.94 -36.03
CA MET A 1 -20.04 0.78 -35.09
C MET A 1 -19.93 1.32 -33.68
N GLY A 2 -21.06 1.43 -32.99
CA GLY A 2 -21.09 1.89 -31.59
C GLY A 2 -20.53 0.83 -30.66
N HIS A 3 -19.77 1.30 -29.67
CA HIS A 3 -19.33 0.49 -28.53
C HIS A 3 -20.60 -0.09 -27.89
N VAL A 4 -20.67 -1.41 -27.74
CA VAL A 4 -21.73 -2.02 -26.93
C VAL A 4 -21.42 -1.64 -25.50
N ASP A 5 -22.22 -0.74 -24.95
CA ASP A 5 -22.16 -0.35 -23.54
C ASP A 5 -22.48 -1.59 -22.73
N ASN A 6 -21.43 -2.32 -22.34
CA ASN A 6 -21.59 -3.49 -21.51
C ASN A 6 -21.99 -2.99 -20.13
N GLU A 7 -23.28 -2.88 -19.86
CA GLU A 7 -23.81 -2.73 -18.50
C GLU A 7 -23.36 -3.90 -17.59
N ALA A 8 -22.72 -4.96 -18.14
CA ALA A 8 -22.78 -6.33 -17.65
C ALA A 8 -21.45 -7.06 -17.29
N ALA A 9 -20.33 -6.39 -17.02
CA ALA A 9 -19.17 -7.06 -16.42
C ALA A 9 -18.32 -6.11 -15.56
N ALA A 10 -17.65 -6.65 -14.55
CA ALA A 10 -16.66 -5.94 -13.74
C ALA A 10 -15.32 -5.81 -14.50
N ASP A 11 -14.56 -4.75 -14.21
CA ASP A 11 -13.21 -4.57 -14.76
C ASP A 11 -12.21 -5.45 -14.01
N ALA A 12 -12.37 -5.57 -12.70
CA ALA A 12 -11.52 -6.40 -11.85
C ALA A 12 -12.33 -7.12 -10.77
N ILE A 13 -11.90 -8.35 -10.44
CA ILE A 13 -12.37 -9.12 -9.29
C ILE A 13 -11.16 -9.52 -8.45
N PHE A 14 -11.20 -9.18 -7.16
CA PHE A 14 -10.18 -9.51 -6.17
C PHE A 14 -10.66 -10.67 -5.30
N GLU A 15 -9.80 -11.67 -5.06
CA GLU A 15 -10.09 -12.84 -4.23
C GLU A 15 -8.79 -13.49 -3.71
N GLY A 16 -8.90 -14.57 -2.92
CA GLY A 16 -7.72 -15.37 -2.53
C GLY A 16 -6.95 -14.83 -1.33
N GLY A 17 -7.53 -13.89 -0.57
CA GLY A 17 -6.98 -13.36 0.66
C GLY A 17 -8.07 -12.66 1.49
N PRO A 18 -7.78 -12.28 2.75
CA PRO A 18 -8.76 -11.59 3.59
C PRO A 18 -9.10 -10.20 3.03
N ILE A 19 -10.38 -9.94 2.79
CA ILE A 19 -10.88 -8.63 2.40
C ILE A 19 -11.62 -8.02 3.57
N LEU A 20 -11.03 -7.01 4.21
CA LEU A 20 -11.61 -6.30 5.35
C LEU A 20 -12.38 -5.09 4.85
N THR A 21 -13.70 -5.04 5.04
CA THR A 21 -14.58 -4.03 4.42
C THR A 21 -14.82 -2.80 5.28
N MET A 22 -14.69 -2.92 6.60
CA MET A 22 -15.02 -1.85 7.57
C MET A 22 -16.42 -1.26 7.40
N ALA A 23 -17.41 -2.06 6.93
CA ALA A 23 -18.76 -1.59 6.63
C ALA A 23 -19.61 -1.24 7.89
N GLY A 24 -19.11 -1.50 9.09
CA GLY A 24 -19.80 -1.20 10.35
C GLY A 24 -18.81 -1.07 11.51
N ASP A 25 -19.33 -1.10 12.74
CA ASP A 25 -18.54 -0.82 13.95
C ASP A 25 -17.56 -1.94 14.35
N GLN A 26 -17.60 -3.08 13.65
CA GLN A 26 -16.75 -4.24 13.89
C GLN A 26 -16.07 -4.69 12.58
N PRO A 27 -14.92 -5.38 12.66
CA PRO A 27 -14.25 -5.94 11.49
C PRO A 27 -15.18 -6.88 10.70
N ALA A 28 -15.51 -6.49 9.47
CA ALA A 28 -16.36 -7.27 8.57
C ALA A 28 -15.54 -7.77 7.37
N TYR A 29 -15.54 -9.08 7.14
CA TYR A 29 -14.75 -9.73 6.09
C TYR A 29 -15.59 -10.16 4.90
N ALA A 30 -14.99 -10.15 3.71
CA ALA A 30 -15.53 -10.69 2.48
C ALA A 30 -14.52 -11.65 1.83
N GLU A 31 -15.02 -12.54 0.99
CA GLU A 31 -14.19 -13.51 0.24
C GLU A 31 -13.73 -12.92 -1.10
N ALA A 32 -14.56 -12.07 -1.72
CA ALA A 32 -14.28 -11.45 -3.00
C ALA A 32 -14.94 -10.07 -3.14
N LEU A 33 -14.36 -9.25 -4.02
CA LEU A 33 -14.81 -7.91 -4.33
C LEU A 33 -14.69 -7.65 -5.83
N ALA A 34 -15.72 -7.06 -6.44
CA ALA A 34 -15.75 -6.71 -7.86
C ALA A 34 -15.80 -5.19 -8.05
N VAL A 35 -15.00 -4.68 -8.97
CA VAL A 35 -14.87 -3.25 -9.30
C VAL A 35 -15.23 -3.01 -10.75
N LYS A 36 -15.99 -1.95 -10.99
CA LYS A 36 -16.29 -1.40 -12.32
C LYS A 36 -16.21 0.12 -12.29
N ASP A 37 -15.54 0.72 -13.26
CA ASP A 37 -15.40 2.18 -13.40
C ASP A 37 -14.92 2.86 -12.10
N GLY A 38 -13.97 2.20 -11.41
CA GLY A 38 -13.42 2.67 -10.13
C GLY A 38 -14.36 2.56 -8.93
N ARG A 39 -15.54 1.93 -9.08
CA ARG A 39 -16.53 1.73 -8.01
C ARG A 39 -16.68 0.26 -7.67
N ILE A 40 -16.93 -0.04 -6.40
CA ILE A 40 -17.26 -1.39 -5.95
C ILE A 40 -18.69 -1.69 -6.37
N VAL A 41 -18.87 -2.71 -7.22
CA VAL A 41 -20.20 -3.16 -7.69
C VAL A 41 -20.69 -4.40 -6.94
N PHE A 42 -19.79 -5.13 -6.29
CA PHE A 42 -20.13 -6.27 -5.44
C PHE A 42 -19.06 -6.50 -4.37
N VAL A 43 -19.49 -6.90 -3.18
CA VAL A 43 -18.63 -7.38 -2.09
C VAL A 43 -19.35 -8.50 -1.35
N GLY A 44 -18.67 -9.61 -1.09
CA GLY A 44 -19.28 -10.74 -0.40
C GLY A 44 -18.60 -12.06 -0.73
N THR A 45 -19.39 -13.08 -1.08
CA THR A 45 -18.88 -14.42 -1.38
C THR A 45 -18.18 -14.46 -2.74
N LYS A 46 -17.21 -15.37 -2.88
CA LYS A 46 -16.52 -15.62 -4.15
C LYS A 46 -17.49 -15.95 -5.28
N ALA A 47 -18.45 -16.83 -5.01
CA ALA A 47 -19.47 -17.22 -5.98
C ALA A 47 -20.34 -16.02 -6.44
N GLY A 48 -20.66 -15.10 -5.53
CA GLY A 48 -21.39 -13.88 -5.86
C GLY A 48 -20.59 -12.96 -6.77
N ALA A 49 -19.31 -12.74 -6.46
CA ALA A 49 -18.44 -11.88 -7.28
C ALA A 49 -18.25 -12.44 -8.70
N MET A 50 -18.14 -13.77 -8.85
CA MET A 50 -17.96 -14.41 -10.14
C MET A 50 -19.15 -14.24 -11.10
N LYS A 51 -20.35 -13.88 -10.60
CA LYS A 51 -21.50 -13.50 -11.46
C LYS A 51 -21.25 -12.22 -12.24
N HIS A 52 -20.31 -11.38 -11.79
CA HIS A 52 -19.92 -10.14 -12.46
C HIS A 52 -18.73 -10.34 -13.41
N LYS A 53 -18.24 -11.57 -13.59
CA LYS A 53 -17.11 -11.86 -14.47
C LYS A 53 -17.55 -11.87 -15.94
N GLY A 54 -16.91 -11.05 -16.75
CA GLY A 54 -17.01 -11.05 -18.21
C GLY A 54 -15.69 -11.38 -18.90
N PRO A 55 -15.68 -11.38 -20.25
CA PRO A 55 -14.51 -11.77 -21.04
C PRO A 55 -13.28 -10.87 -20.82
N ALA A 56 -13.50 -9.60 -20.50
CA ALA A 56 -12.43 -8.62 -20.26
C ALA A 56 -12.10 -8.43 -18.76
N THR A 57 -12.79 -9.12 -17.85
CA THR A 57 -12.59 -8.95 -16.41
C THR A 57 -11.24 -9.50 -15.98
N ARG A 58 -10.45 -8.66 -15.31
CA ARG A 58 -9.19 -9.07 -14.69
C ARG A 58 -9.45 -9.78 -13.36
N SER A 59 -9.07 -11.04 -13.25
CA SER A 59 -9.02 -11.73 -11.96
C SER A 59 -7.69 -11.42 -11.24
N VAL A 60 -7.78 -10.99 -9.98
CA VAL A 60 -6.64 -10.65 -9.13
C VAL A 60 -6.66 -11.56 -7.91
N ASP A 61 -5.70 -12.48 -7.86
CA ASP A 61 -5.45 -13.30 -6.67
C ASP A 61 -4.57 -12.51 -5.69
N LEU A 62 -5.04 -12.36 -4.46
CA LEU A 62 -4.34 -11.68 -3.38
C LEU A 62 -3.27 -12.57 -2.74
N SER A 63 -3.26 -13.88 -3.01
CA SER A 63 -2.27 -14.84 -2.51
C SER A 63 -2.10 -14.76 -0.99
N GLY A 64 -3.22 -14.70 -0.26
CA GLY A 64 -3.28 -14.59 1.19
C GLY A 64 -3.01 -13.18 1.76
N LYS A 65 -2.71 -12.18 0.94
CA LYS A 65 -2.52 -10.79 1.39
C LYS A 65 -3.88 -10.13 1.70
N THR A 66 -3.85 -9.15 2.60
CA THR A 66 -5.05 -8.41 3.03
C THR A 66 -5.37 -7.26 2.08
N LEU A 67 -6.64 -7.18 1.66
CA LEU A 67 -7.21 -6.00 1.01
C LEU A 67 -8.06 -5.23 2.05
N MET A 68 -7.90 -3.92 2.11
CA MET A 68 -8.63 -3.04 3.02
C MET A 68 -8.89 -1.67 2.38
N PRO A 69 -9.83 -0.86 2.89
CA PRO A 69 -10.01 0.52 2.44
C PRO A 69 -8.71 1.31 2.53
N GLY A 70 -8.50 2.22 1.58
CA GLY A 70 -7.42 3.19 1.68
C GLY A 70 -7.60 4.10 2.91
N PHE A 71 -6.49 4.56 3.47
CA PHE A 71 -6.53 5.54 4.56
C PHE A 71 -7.04 6.89 4.05
N ILE A 72 -7.84 7.55 4.89
CA ILE A 72 -8.36 8.89 4.64
C ILE A 72 -7.73 9.82 5.68
N ASP A 73 -6.93 10.78 5.23
CA ASP A 73 -6.39 11.84 6.08
C ASP A 73 -7.33 13.04 6.05
N GLY A 74 -8.02 13.30 7.16
CA GLY A 74 -8.94 14.43 7.30
C GLY A 74 -8.27 15.76 7.63
N HIS A 75 -6.96 15.77 7.89
CA HIS A 75 -6.25 16.96 8.34
C HIS A 75 -4.77 16.96 7.91
N ALA A 76 -4.55 16.94 6.60
CA ALA A 76 -3.21 16.99 6.01
C ALA A 76 -2.79 18.42 5.64
N HIS A 77 -1.57 18.82 6.02
CA HIS A 77 -0.91 20.01 5.46
C HIS A 77 -0.11 19.65 4.20
N LEU A 78 -0.81 19.30 3.11
CA LEU A 78 -0.22 18.74 1.89
C LEU A 78 0.95 19.56 1.30
N LEU A 79 0.86 20.89 1.32
CA LEU A 79 1.93 21.76 0.83
C LEU A 79 3.21 21.69 1.67
N GLN A 80 3.06 21.54 2.99
CA GLN A 80 4.18 21.41 3.91
C GLN A 80 4.78 20.00 3.87
N PHE A 81 3.98 18.98 3.57
CA PHE A 81 4.50 17.64 3.30
C PHE A 81 5.41 17.63 2.07
N GLY A 82 5.01 18.32 0.98
CA GLY A 82 5.85 18.42 -0.22
C GLY A 82 7.19 19.09 0.04
N SER A 83 7.23 20.17 0.82
CA SER A 83 8.48 20.88 1.14
C SER A 83 9.41 20.05 2.05
N GLN A 84 8.86 19.30 3.01
CA GLN A 84 9.66 18.41 3.86
C GLN A 84 10.18 17.17 3.13
N ALA A 85 9.41 16.61 2.19
CA ALA A 85 9.84 15.46 1.39
C ALA A 85 11.06 15.80 0.50
N VAL A 86 11.17 17.05 0.04
CA VAL A 86 12.33 17.53 -0.73
C VAL A 86 13.48 17.98 0.18
N GLY A 87 13.19 18.44 1.40
CA GLY A 87 14.18 18.97 2.35
C GLY A 87 14.91 17.94 3.22
N ALA A 88 14.51 16.66 3.19
CA ALA A 88 15.01 15.64 4.11
C ALA A 88 15.99 14.63 3.46
N THR A 89 17.19 15.10 3.13
CA THR A 89 18.40 14.23 3.15
C THR A 89 19.58 14.98 3.75
N LEU A 90 19.70 14.94 5.07
CA LEU A 90 20.98 15.09 5.77
C LEU A 90 21.10 13.94 6.77
N PRO A 91 21.52 12.73 6.34
CA PRO A 91 21.96 11.75 7.31
C PRO A 91 23.22 12.32 7.98
N ALA A 92 23.20 12.38 9.30
CA ALA A 92 24.33 12.73 10.14
C ALA A 92 25.53 11.81 9.87
N LEU A 93 26.34 12.13 8.86
CA LEU A 93 27.60 11.48 8.54
C LEU A 93 28.72 12.53 8.56
N ILE A 94 28.88 13.19 9.71
CA ILE A 94 30.19 13.58 10.19
C ILE A 94 30.47 12.69 11.40
N SER A 95 30.86 11.45 11.11
CA SER A 95 31.61 10.64 12.06
C SER A 95 32.64 9.84 11.27
N TRP A 96 33.90 10.19 11.52
CA TRP A 96 35.08 9.33 11.41
C TRP A 96 35.50 8.88 10.00
N THR A 97 36.47 9.59 9.39
CA THR A 97 37.79 9.06 9.00
C THR A 97 38.63 10.16 8.35
N SER A 98 39.32 10.97 9.16
CA SER A 98 40.57 11.61 8.75
C SER A 98 41.68 11.11 9.67
N SER A 99 41.90 9.79 9.67
CA SER A 99 43.11 9.20 10.24
C SER A 99 44.26 9.41 9.26
N THR A 100 44.90 10.57 9.31
CA THR A 100 46.29 10.74 8.86
C THR A 100 46.98 11.82 9.70
N ALA A 101 47.57 11.43 10.81
CA ALA A 101 48.75 12.10 11.36
C ALA A 101 49.60 11.04 12.09
N SER A 102 50.65 10.61 11.41
CA SER A 102 51.78 9.89 11.97
C SER A 102 52.54 10.80 12.95
N ALA A 103 52.76 10.33 14.18
CA ALA A 103 54.03 10.49 14.91
C ALA A 103 53.93 9.84 16.31
N THR A 104 54.68 8.75 16.47
CA THR A 104 55.49 8.37 17.65
C THR A 104 55.09 8.90 19.03
N GLY A 105 54.73 7.99 19.93
CA GLY A 105 54.66 8.28 21.37
C GLY A 105 54.06 7.14 22.18
N THR A 106 54.91 6.23 22.65
CA THR A 106 54.64 5.27 23.72
C THR A 106 53.96 5.96 24.91
N THR A 107 52.94 5.34 25.53
CA THR A 107 52.88 4.94 26.97
C THR A 107 51.44 4.53 27.36
N THR A 108 51.37 3.41 28.06
CA THR A 108 50.29 2.79 28.86
C THR A 108 49.41 3.76 29.68
N ALA A 109 48.11 3.45 29.84
CA ALA A 109 47.42 3.34 31.15
C ALA A 109 45.87 3.25 31.09
N TRP A 110 45.36 2.10 31.55
CA TRP A 110 44.26 1.80 32.50
C TRP A 110 42.82 2.30 32.35
N ALA A 111 41.95 1.30 32.55
CA ALA A 111 40.52 1.34 32.80
C ALA A 111 40.15 1.97 34.16
N VAL A 112 38.94 2.53 34.20
CA VAL A 112 38.00 2.50 35.34
C VAL A 112 36.64 2.13 34.78
#